data_AF-A0A7S0G3Y2-F1
#
_entry.id   AF-A0A7S0G3Y2-F1
#
_cell.length_a   1.000
_cell.length_b   1.000
_cell.length_c   1.000
_cell.angle_alpha   90.00
_cell.angle_beta   90.00
_cell.angle_gamma   90.00
#
_symmetry.space_group_name_H-M   'P 1'
#
loop_
_entity.id
_entity.type
_entity.pdbx_description
1 polymer ?
#
loop_
_entity_poly.entity_id
_entity_poly.type
_entity_poly.pdbx_seq_one_letter_code
_entity_poly.pdbx_strand_id
1 'polypeptide(L)'
;MKLTKENQQEAAVLLSEKSSMFKDCSPASLALIVSKLELFQFAKGEKFLEQGDISEYMYLMSEGEVLRYREESGVEHQVDISPGGNEQAPIKPASPPRTLQNRTVDSSSSSSVSTGRIVKQVDPNQHLATINSMHYLRGDPAYSSAVCTSTICKAYALSQSQFMDTLSTRPPLAAEIITSLQKEVREQKNALRTPFLELKHRKDINIPAVSVAAAIESYYRSALNAMLNARLLGTKAALFPNMHVQVPARVVYINGFKGMRAFLDRNVRPEEYTYPSVVRATVAVGPGFLMNPISS
;
A
#
# COMPACT_ATOMS: atom_id res chain seq x y z
N MET A 1 13.04 -31.95 8.74
CA MET A 1 12.81 -33.28 8.10
C MET A 1 13.00 -33.14 6.60
N LYS A 2 13.56 -34.13 5.89
CA LYS A 2 13.64 -34.09 4.43
C LYS A 2 12.23 -34.20 3.84
N LEU A 3 11.90 -33.33 2.87
CA LEU A 3 10.64 -33.37 2.14
C LEU A 3 10.49 -34.66 1.33
N THR A 4 9.28 -35.21 1.28
CA THR A 4 8.92 -36.30 0.34
C THR A 4 8.96 -35.78 -1.10
N LYS A 5 9.07 -36.69 -2.09
CA LYS A 5 9.09 -36.30 -3.50
C LYS A 5 7.81 -35.56 -3.93
N GLU A 6 6.67 -35.98 -3.40
CA GLU A 6 5.37 -35.33 -3.63
C GLU A 6 5.38 -33.88 -3.12
N ASN A 7 5.83 -33.67 -1.89
CA ASN A 7 5.92 -32.33 -1.30
C ASN A 7 6.96 -31.44 -2.02
N GLN A 8 8.05 -32.02 -2.53
CA GLN A 8 9.03 -31.29 -3.33
C GLN A 8 8.41 -30.80 -4.65
N GLN A 9 7.63 -31.64 -5.31
CA GLN A 9 6.94 -31.27 -6.55
C GLN A 9 5.88 -30.19 -6.29
N GLU A 10 5.09 -30.33 -5.23
CA GLU A 10 4.11 -29.32 -4.83
C GLU A 10 4.80 -27.97 -4.52
N ALA A 11 5.87 -27.98 -3.73
CA ALA A 11 6.63 -26.77 -3.39
C ALA A 11 7.24 -26.09 -4.64
N ALA A 12 7.71 -26.86 -5.62
CA ALA A 12 8.22 -26.32 -6.87
C ALA A 12 7.13 -25.58 -7.68
N VAL A 13 5.93 -26.14 -7.73
CA VAL A 13 4.76 -25.50 -8.38
C VAL A 13 4.39 -24.22 -7.64
N LEU A 14 4.29 -24.27 -6.30
CA LEU A 14 3.96 -23.09 -5.50
C LEU A 14 5.00 -21.98 -5.65
N LEU A 15 6.30 -22.29 -5.66
CA LEU A 15 7.36 -21.29 -5.88
C LEU A 15 7.24 -20.62 -7.25
N SER A 16 7.03 -21.40 -8.31
CA SER A 16 6.98 -20.87 -9.68
C SER A 16 5.69 -20.11 -9.99
N GLU A 17 4.55 -20.52 -9.44
CA GLU A 17 3.26 -19.91 -9.76
C GLU A 17 2.84 -18.81 -8.78
N LYS A 18 3.16 -18.96 -7.49
CA LYS A 18 2.63 -18.10 -6.42
C LYS A 18 3.65 -17.11 -5.86
N SER A 19 4.95 -17.42 -5.94
CA SER A 19 5.98 -16.49 -5.50
C SER A 19 6.46 -15.60 -6.63
N SER A 20 6.27 -14.29 -6.47
CA SER A 20 6.83 -13.31 -7.41
C SER A 20 8.37 -13.30 -7.44
N MET A 21 9.01 -13.73 -6.35
CA MET A 21 10.46 -13.82 -6.23
C MET A 21 11.07 -14.94 -7.09
N PHE A 22 10.34 -16.04 -7.28
CA PHE A 22 10.86 -17.25 -7.95
C PHE A 22 10.19 -17.58 -9.28
N LYS A 23 9.22 -16.77 -9.72
CA LYS A 23 8.42 -16.98 -10.93
C LYS A 23 9.24 -17.20 -12.20
N ASP A 24 10.31 -16.42 -12.38
CA ASP A 24 11.19 -16.50 -13.56
C ASP A 24 12.50 -17.29 -13.30
N CYS A 25 12.58 -18.07 -12.21
CA CYS A 25 13.76 -18.91 -11.92
C CYS A 25 13.79 -20.19 -12.76
N SER A 26 15.00 -20.67 -13.09
CA SER A 26 15.14 -21.91 -13.86
C SER A 26 14.74 -23.16 -13.04
N PRO A 27 14.30 -24.26 -13.69
CA PRO A 27 13.92 -25.48 -12.96
C PRO A 27 15.02 -26.06 -12.07
N ALA A 28 16.29 -25.93 -12.49
CA ALA A 28 17.44 -26.36 -11.70
C ALA A 28 17.65 -25.50 -10.45
N SER A 29 17.43 -24.18 -10.57
CA SER A 29 17.44 -23.24 -9.45
C SER A 29 16.30 -23.53 -8.47
N LEU A 30 15.08 -23.77 -8.98
CA LEU A 30 13.92 -24.12 -8.16
C LEU A 30 14.14 -25.44 -7.40
N ALA A 31 14.66 -26.48 -8.07
CA ALA A 31 14.98 -27.76 -7.43
C ALA A 31 16.00 -27.60 -6.29
N LEU A 32 16.98 -26.71 -6.45
CA LEU A 32 17.96 -26.40 -5.41
C LEU A 32 17.28 -25.74 -4.19
N ILE A 33 16.42 -24.73 -4.41
CA ILE A 33 15.66 -24.08 -3.33
C ILE A 33 14.75 -25.08 -2.62
N VAL A 34 14.00 -25.88 -3.38
CA VAL A 34 13.09 -26.91 -2.85
C VAL A 34 13.83 -27.92 -1.98
N SER A 35 15.08 -28.26 -2.31
CA SER A 35 15.89 -29.17 -1.48
C SER A 35 16.23 -28.61 -0.10
N LYS A 36 16.09 -27.30 0.10
CA LYS A 36 16.35 -26.58 1.36
C LYS A 36 15.07 -26.23 2.13
N LEU A 37 13.90 -26.48 1.56
CA LEU A 37 12.63 -26.20 2.23
C LEU A 37 12.34 -27.22 3.33
N GLU A 38 11.71 -26.75 4.38
CA GLU A 38 11.20 -27.55 5.49
C GLU A 38 9.68 -27.44 5.58
N LEU A 39 8.99 -28.54 5.87
CA LEU A 39 7.54 -28.54 6.03
C LEU A 39 7.18 -28.23 7.49
N PHE A 40 6.37 -27.19 7.69
CA PHE A 40 5.77 -26.83 8.96
C PHE A 40 4.25 -27.03 8.91
N GLN A 41 3.69 -27.42 10.05
CA GLN A 41 2.25 -27.51 10.27
C GLN A 41 1.91 -26.70 11.51
N PHE A 42 0.88 -25.86 11.39
CA PHE A 42 0.41 -25.00 12.47
C PHE A 42 -1.03 -25.35 12.80
N ALA A 43 -1.33 -25.42 14.10
CA ALA A 43 -2.68 -25.60 14.60
C ALA A 43 -3.49 -24.30 14.52
N LYS A 44 -4.82 -24.42 14.55
CA LYS A 44 -5.71 -23.26 14.64
C LYS A 44 -5.37 -22.37 15.85
N GLY A 45 -5.18 -21.08 15.60
CA GLY A 45 -4.82 -20.08 16.60
C GLY A 45 -3.33 -20.02 16.91
N GLU A 46 -2.51 -20.89 16.30
CA GLU A 46 -1.07 -20.86 16.49
C GLU A 46 -0.46 -19.66 15.74
N LYS A 47 0.28 -18.85 16.49
CA LYS A 47 1.09 -17.74 15.97
C LYS A 47 2.46 -18.28 15.57
N PHE A 48 2.83 -18.12 14.30
CA PHE A 48 4.11 -18.60 13.78
C PHE A 48 5.03 -17.48 13.29
N LEU A 49 4.54 -16.24 13.30
CA LEU A 49 5.34 -15.05 13.06
C LEU A 49 4.83 -13.94 13.99
N GLU A 50 5.73 -13.27 14.69
CA GLU A 50 5.41 -12.18 15.60
C GLU A 50 6.05 -10.88 15.10
N GLN A 51 5.27 -9.80 15.07
CA GLN A 51 5.75 -8.49 14.66
C GLN A 51 6.90 -8.04 15.57
N GLY A 52 8.00 -7.59 14.96
CA GLY A 52 9.20 -7.13 15.68
C GLY A 52 10.24 -8.22 15.91
N ASP A 53 9.89 -9.51 15.75
CA ASP A 53 10.85 -10.59 15.85
C ASP A 53 11.76 -10.64 14.61
N ILE A 54 12.99 -11.10 14.80
CA ILE A 54 13.95 -11.25 13.71
C ILE A 54 13.41 -12.31 12.73
N SER A 55 13.32 -11.92 11.46
CA SER A 55 12.76 -12.76 10.40
C SER A 55 13.73 -13.86 9.97
N GLU A 56 13.68 -15.02 10.63
CA GLU A 56 14.55 -16.16 10.28
C GLU A 56 14.04 -17.01 9.12
N TYR A 57 12.73 -16.99 8.86
CA TYR A 57 12.08 -17.81 7.86
C TYR A 57 11.19 -17.01 6.91
N MET A 58 11.17 -17.45 5.66
CA MET A 58 10.13 -17.15 4.69
C MET A 58 9.20 -18.34 4.59
N TYR A 59 7.88 -18.11 4.62
CA TYR A 59 6.89 -19.18 4.55
C TYR A 59 6.14 -19.12 3.23
N LEU A 60 6.04 -20.27 2.56
CA LEU A 60 5.21 -20.48 1.38
C LEU A 60 4.02 -21.34 1.81
N MET A 61 2.85 -20.72 1.93
CA MET A 61 1.64 -21.42 2.32
C MET A 61 1.24 -22.41 1.22
N SER A 62 0.90 -23.64 1.61
CA SER A 62 0.33 -24.65 0.71
C SER A 62 -1.13 -24.94 1.04
N GLU A 63 -1.48 -24.97 2.33
CA GLU A 63 -2.84 -25.25 2.81
C GLU A 63 -3.18 -24.37 4.01
N GLY A 64 -4.46 -24.00 4.13
CA GLY A 64 -4.99 -23.25 5.27
C GLY A 64 -5.03 -21.73 5.07
N GLU A 65 -5.75 -21.07 5.96
CA GLU A 65 -5.95 -19.63 6.02
C GLU A 65 -5.09 -19.01 7.12
N VAL A 66 -4.50 -17.85 6.83
CA VAL A 66 -3.64 -17.11 7.76
C VAL A 66 -4.17 -15.70 7.94
N LEU A 67 -4.37 -15.31 9.20
CA LEU A 67 -4.63 -13.94 9.59
C LEU A 67 -3.32 -13.20 9.80
N ARG A 68 -3.14 -12.08 9.08
CA ARG A 68 -2.04 -11.14 9.28
C ARG A 68 -2.54 -9.86 9.90
N TYR A 69 -1.86 -9.41 10.95
CA TYR A 69 -2.18 -8.17 11.63
C TYR A 69 -0.92 -7.45 12.07
N ARG A 70 -1.03 -6.13 12.19
CA ARG A 70 0.02 -5.24 12.67
C ARG A 70 -0.53 -4.43 13.83
N GLU A 71 0.21 -4.34 14.92
CA GLU A 71 -0.10 -3.46 16.02
C GLU A 71 0.56 -2.10 15.78
N GLU A 72 -0.26 -1.04 15.76
CA GLU A 72 0.16 0.35 15.69
C GLU A 72 -0.52 1.13 16.81
N SER A 73 0.28 1.72 17.71
CA SER A 73 -0.24 2.53 18.83
C SER A 73 -1.26 1.80 19.72
N GLY A 74 -1.07 0.50 19.93
CA GLY A 74 -1.98 -0.33 20.74
C GLY A 74 -3.27 -0.74 20.02
N VAL A 75 -3.37 -0.47 18.71
CA VAL A 75 -4.51 -0.87 17.87
C VAL A 75 -4.04 -1.91 16.85
N GLU A 76 -4.78 -3.02 16.75
CA GLU A 76 -4.51 -4.04 15.73
C GLU A 76 -5.16 -3.67 14.40
N HIS A 77 -4.34 -3.61 13.35
CA HIS A 77 -4.71 -3.37 11.98
C HIS A 77 -4.56 -4.67 11.18
N GLN A 78 -5.62 -5.13 10.53
CA GLN A 78 -5.54 -6.27 9.61
C GLN A 78 -4.75 -5.84 8.36
N VAL A 79 -3.69 -6.59 8.05
CA VAL A 79 -2.85 -6.32 6.87
C VAL A 79 -3.36 -7.20 5.72
N ASP A 80 -4.08 -6.58 4.78
CA ASP A 80 -4.57 -7.31 3.61
C ASP A 80 -3.42 -7.70 2.67
N ILE A 81 -3.43 -8.97 2.24
CA ILE A 81 -2.44 -9.55 1.33
C ILE A 81 -2.82 -9.25 -0.13
N SER A 82 -3.25 -8.02 -0.41
CA SER A 82 -3.46 -7.62 -1.80
C SER A 82 -2.08 -7.31 -2.42
N PRO A 83 -1.71 -7.97 -3.54
CA PRO A 83 -0.49 -7.63 -4.27
C PRO A 83 -0.67 -6.21 -4.83
N GLY A 84 -0.18 -5.21 -4.10
CA GLY A 84 -0.40 -3.80 -4.43
C GLY A 84 -0.56 -2.83 -3.26
N GLY A 85 -0.43 -3.28 -2.00
CA GLY A 85 -0.10 -2.39 -0.88
C GLY A 85 -1.03 -1.18 -0.67
N ASN A 86 -2.35 -1.37 -0.77
CA ASN A 86 -3.28 -0.38 -0.21
C ASN A 86 -3.60 -0.80 1.22
N GLU A 87 -2.91 -0.19 2.16
CA GLU A 87 -3.24 -0.20 3.59
C GLU A 87 -4.72 0.19 3.75
N GLN A 88 -5.55 -0.74 4.24
CA GLN A 88 -6.94 -0.41 4.54
C GLN A 88 -6.99 0.48 5.77
N ALA A 89 -7.88 1.46 5.74
CA ALA A 89 -8.08 2.42 6.81
C ALA A 89 -8.27 1.72 8.18
N PRO A 90 -7.91 2.39 9.29
CA PRO A 90 -8.14 1.87 10.64
C PRO A 90 -9.56 1.32 10.77
N ILE A 91 -9.69 0.11 11.29
CA ILE A 91 -10.99 -0.45 11.64
C ILE A 91 -11.55 0.46 12.73
N LYS A 92 -12.47 1.37 12.36
CA LYS A 92 -13.09 2.29 13.31
C LYS A 92 -13.68 1.45 14.46
N PRO A 93 -13.39 1.77 15.73
CA PRO A 93 -14.13 1.17 16.83
C PRO A 93 -15.60 1.52 16.62
N ALA A 94 -16.46 0.50 16.44
CA ALA A 94 -17.89 0.73 16.43
C ALA A 94 -18.24 1.45 17.73
N SER A 95 -18.90 2.60 17.61
CA SER A 95 -19.47 3.33 18.73
C SER A 95 -20.24 2.37 19.63
N PRO A 96 -20.05 2.44 20.96
CA PRO A 96 -20.73 1.53 21.86
C PRO A 96 -22.24 1.63 21.65
N PRO A 97 -22.98 0.51 21.77
CA PRO A 97 -24.43 0.56 21.77
C PRO A 97 -24.87 1.53 22.88
N ARG A 98 -25.81 2.42 22.55
CA ARG A 98 -26.49 3.28 23.51
C ARG A 98 -27.30 2.37 24.44
N THR A 99 -26.68 1.89 25.50
CA THR A 99 -27.36 1.17 26.56
C THR A 99 -28.04 2.20 27.46
N LEU A 100 -29.37 2.15 27.48
CA LEU A 100 -30.20 2.80 28.48
C LEU A 100 -29.69 2.42 29.88
N GLN A 101 -29.51 3.44 30.70
CA GLN A 101 -29.24 3.31 32.13
C GLN A 101 -30.26 2.36 32.75
N ASN A 102 -29.78 1.34 33.46
CA ASN A 102 -30.27 1.06 34.79
C ASN A 102 -29.21 0.32 35.62
N ARG A 103 -29.18 0.74 36.88
CA ARG A 103 -28.13 0.58 37.88
C ARG A 103 -28.55 -0.53 38.83
N THR A 104 -27.71 -1.53 39.04
CA THR A 104 -27.43 -2.10 40.37
C THR A 104 -26.19 -2.99 40.33
N VAL A 105 -25.54 -2.99 41.49
CA VAL A 105 -24.20 -3.48 41.83
C VAL A 105 -24.16 -5.01 41.83
N ASP A 106 -23.05 -5.61 41.38
CA ASP A 106 -22.30 -6.61 42.16
C ASP A 106 -20.98 -7.03 41.49
N SER A 107 -20.02 -7.26 42.36
CA SER A 107 -18.60 -7.54 42.15
C SER A 107 -18.33 -9.01 41.79
N SER A 108 -17.55 -9.25 40.73
CA SER A 108 -16.61 -10.37 40.67
C SER A 108 -15.62 -10.18 39.51
N SER A 109 -14.34 -10.27 39.85
CA SER A 109 -13.21 -10.29 38.93
C SER A 109 -13.23 -11.56 38.08
N SER A 110 -13.56 -11.40 36.81
CA SER A 110 -13.31 -12.39 35.76
C SER A 110 -12.50 -11.72 34.66
N SER A 111 -11.34 -12.29 34.37
CA SER A 111 -10.52 -12.00 33.19
C SER A 111 -11.36 -12.29 31.95
N SER A 112 -11.88 -11.23 31.34
CA SER A 112 -12.68 -11.31 30.13
C SER A 112 -11.77 -11.69 28.96
N VAL A 113 -11.93 -12.94 28.50
CA VAL A 113 -11.53 -13.36 27.17
C VAL A 113 -12.31 -12.48 26.20
N SER A 114 -11.62 -11.60 25.49
CA SER A 114 -12.20 -10.75 24.46
C SER A 114 -12.72 -11.65 23.34
N THR A 115 -14.03 -11.83 23.31
CA THR A 115 -14.73 -12.64 22.31
C THR A 115 -14.48 -12.03 20.94
N GLY A 116 -13.81 -12.82 20.09
CA GLY A 116 -13.27 -12.42 18.79
C GLY A 116 -14.28 -11.69 17.91
N ARG A 117 -13.85 -10.53 17.42
CA ARG A 117 -14.58 -9.73 16.46
C ARG A 117 -14.33 -10.29 15.06
N ILE A 118 -15.39 -10.35 14.25
CA ILE A 118 -15.37 -10.93 12.90
C ILE A 118 -14.41 -10.12 12.02
N VAL A 119 -13.24 -10.71 11.80
CA VAL A 119 -12.24 -10.33 10.81
C VAL A 119 -12.87 -10.48 9.43
N LYS A 120 -12.65 -9.49 8.57
CA LYS A 120 -13.14 -9.51 7.20
C LYS A 120 -12.49 -10.71 6.50
N GLN A 121 -13.33 -11.64 6.04
CA GLN A 121 -12.92 -12.87 5.39
C GLN A 121 -12.14 -12.50 4.11
N VAL A 122 -10.84 -12.78 4.12
CA VAL A 122 -9.97 -12.60 2.95
C VAL A 122 -10.44 -13.58 1.89
N ASP A 123 -10.51 -13.12 0.65
CA ASP A 123 -11.02 -13.90 -0.48
C ASP A 123 -10.23 -15.22 -0.60
N PRO A 124 -10.88 -16.39 -0.53
CA PRO A 124 -10.17 -17.65 -0.50
C PRO A 124 -9.41 -18.00 -1.78
N ASN A 125 -9.58 -17.20 -2.82
CA ASN A 125 -8.85 -17.31 -4.07
C ASN A 125 -7.65 -16.34 -4.18
N GLN A 126 -7.49 -15.40 -3.24
CA GLN A 126 -6.22 -14.66 -3.07
C GLN A 126 -5.18 -15.48 -2.29
N HIS A 127 -5.51 -16.72 -1.95
CA HIS A 127 -4.65 -17.66 -1.25
C HIS A 127 -3.51 -18.14 -2.14
N LEU A 128 -2.31 -17.75 -1.73
CA LEU A 128 -1.18 -18.63 -1.30
C LEU A 128 0.10 -17.80 -1.42
N ALA A 129 0.08 -16.64 -0.77
CA ALA A 129 1.16 -15.67 -0.82
C ALA A 129 2.34 -16.16 0.02
N THR A 130 3.55 -15.96 -0.50
CA THR A 130 4.74 -15.98 0.33
C THR A 130 4.59 -14.99 1.48
N ILE A 131 4.72 -15.46 2.70
CA ILE A 131 4.71 -14.65 3.91
C ILE A 131 6.16 -14.30 4.26
N ASN A 132 6.36 -13.03 4.64
CA ASN A 132 7.63 -12.50 5.13
C ASN A 132 8.79 -12.45 4.11
N SER A 133 8.53 -12.58 2.81
CA SER A 133 9.57 -12.68 1.77
C SER A 133 10.53 -11.48 1.72
N MET A 134 10.07 -10.26 1.99
CA MET A 134 10.90 -9.04 1.89
C MET A 134 11.80 -8.80 3.11
N HIS A 135 11.27 -8.94 4.33
CA HIS A 135 12.02 -8.69 5.57
C HIS A 135 13.05 -9.78 5.84
N TYR A 136 12.70 -11.02 5.48
CA TYR A 136 13.58 -12.17 5.52
C TYR A 136 14.90 -11.96 4.74
N LEU A 137 14.89 -11.33 3.56
CA LEU A 137 16.13 -11.15 2.77
C LEU A 137 17.18 -10.29 3.47
N ARG A 138 16.74 -9.31 4.26
CA ARG A 138 17.62 -8.38 4.98
C ARG A 138 17.88 -8.78 6.43
N GLY A 139 17.08 -9.71 6.96
CA GLY A 139 17.08 -10.03 8.38
C GLY A 139 16.40 -8.93 9.20
N ASP A 140 15.52 -8.15 8.57
CA ASP A 140 14.78 -7.10 9.24
C ASP A 140 13.71 -7.74 10.16
N PRO A 141 13.33 -7.06 11.25
CA PRO A 141 12.20 -7.46 12.06
C PRO A 141 10.94 -7.67 11.22
N ALA A 142 10.15 -8.69 11.56
CA ALA A 142 8.91 -9.00 10.87
C ALA A 142 7.92 -7.81 10.99
N TYR A 143 7.35 -7.41 9.86
CA TYR A 143 6.46 -6.24 9.79
C TYR A 143 5.08 -6.46 10.44
N SER A 144 4.61 -7.70 10.42
CA SER A 144 3.26 -8.09 10.86
C SER A 144 3.30 -9.48 11.48
N SER A 145 2.46 -9.72 12.49
CA SER A 145 2.23 -11.04 13.04
C SER A 145 1.40 -11.89 12.07
N ALA A 146 1.56 -13.22 12.14
CA ALA A 146 0.79 -14.18 11.36
C ALA A 146 0.28 -15.32 12.24
N VAL A 147 -1.02 -15.60 12.17
CA VAL A 147 -1.72 -16.63 12.96
C VAL A 147 -2.53 -17.53 12.04
N CYS A 148 -2.45 -18.85 12.22
CA CYS A 148 -3.27 -19.80 11.49
C CYS A 148 -4.74 -19.72 11.93
N THR A 149 -5.68 -19.50 11.01
CA THR A 149 -7.13 -19.44 11.33
C THR A 149 -7.88 -20.71 10.97
N SER A 150 -7.36 -21.50 10.03
CA SER A 150 -7.88 -22.84 9.70
C SER A 150 -7.54 -23.86 10.77
N THR A 151 -8.16 -25.04 10.70
CA THR A 151 -7.87 -26.17 11.61
C THR A 151 -6.40 -26.59 11.56
N ILE A 152 -5.84 -26.64 10.35
CA ILE A 152 -4.45 -26.95 10.06
C ILE A 152 -3.98 -26.01 8.96
N CYS A 153 -2.84 -25.36 9.16
CA CYS A 153 -2.13 -24.65 8.11
C CYS A 153 -0.84 -25.39 7.78
N LYS A 154 -0.57 -25.61 6.49
CA LYS A 154 0.68 -26.21 6.01
C LYS A 154 1.49 -25.15 5.27
N ALA A 155 2.77 -25.05 5.61
CA ALA A 155 3.67 -24.10 5.00
C ALA A 155 5.04 -24.73 4.75
N TYR A 156 5.64 -24.37 3.62
CA TYR A 156 7.04 -24.64 3.32
C TYR A 156 7.89 -23.46 3.80
N ALA A 157 8.77 -23.68 4.76
CA ALA A 157 9.66 -22.66 5.30
C ALA A 157 11.05 -22.75 4.69
N LEU A 158 11.64 -21.59 4.37
CA LEU A 158 13.03 -21.46 3.94
C LEU A 158 13.81 -20.65 4.98
N SER A 159 14.87 -21.23 5.55
CA SER A 159 15.71 -20.55 6.56
C SER A 159 16.66 -19.53 5.91
N GLN A 160 16.83 -18.37 6.54
CA GLN A 160 17.60 -17.24 5.99
C GLN A 160 19.05 -17.61 5.74
N SER A 161 19.66 -18.26 6.73
CA SER A 161 21.06 -18.70 6.65
C SER A 161 21.29 -19.62 5.45
N GLN A 162 20.41 -20.61 5.26
CA GLN A 162 20.49 -21.58 4.17
C GLN A 162 20.27 -20.92 2.81
N PHE A 163 19.35 -19.96 2.71
CA PHE A 163 19.11 -19.24 1.47
C PHE A 163 20.29 -18.33 1.10
N MET A 164 20.83 -17.58 2.06
CA MET A 164 22.00 -16.72 1.84
C MET A 164 23.24 -17.54 1.46
N ASP A 165 23.44 -18.70 2.08
CA ASP A 165 24.49 -19.65 1.70
C ASP A 165 24.28 -20.22 0.28
N THR A 166 23.02 -20.46 -0.11
CA THR A 166 22.70 -20.91 -1.46
C THR A 166 22.96 -19.82 -2.50
N LEU A 167 22.68 -18.56 -2.18
CA LEU A 167 22.96 -17.41 -3.04
C LEU A 167 24.47 -17.15 -3.19
N SER A 168 25.24 -17.28 -2.12
CA SER A 168 26.71 -17.13 -2.17
C SER A 168 27.36 -18.23 -2.99
N THR A 169 26.85 -19.46 -2.88
CA THR A 169 27.35 -20.63 -3.62
C THR A 169 26.99 -20.59 -5.11
N ARG A 170 25.82 -20.03 -5.47
CA ARG A 170 25.32 -20.01 -6.85
C ARG A 170 24.90 -18.60 -7.30
N PRO A 171 25.84 -17.75 -7.77
CA PRO A 171 25.53 -16.40 -8.25
C PRO A 171 24.46 -16.31 -9.35
N PRO A 172 24.33 -17.25 -10.31
CA PRO A 172 23.27 -17.20 -11.32
C PRO A 172 21.85 -17.20 -10.74
N LEU A 173 21.63 -17.89 -9.62
CA LEU A 173 20.34 -17.90 -8.92
C LEU A 173 19.95 -16.50 -8.44
N ALA A 174 20.91 -15.73 -7.92
CA ALA A 174 20.66 -14.36 -7.48
C ALA A 174 20.22 -13.47 -8.65
N ALA A 175 20.83 -13.63 -9.83
CA ALA A 175 20.46 -12.87 -11.04
C ALA A 175 19.04 -13.22 -11.53
N GLU A 176 18.65 -14.50 -11.47
CA GLU A 176 17.29 -14.95 -11.79
C GLU A 176 16.25 -14.31 -10.84
N ILE A 177 16.52 -14.35 -9.53
CA ILE A 177 15.63 -13.76 -8.50
C ILE A 177 15.51 -12.23 -8.68
N ILE A 178 16.62 -11.53 -8.90
CA ILE A 178 16.62 -10.09 -9.15
C ILE A 178 15.78 -9.76 -10.39
N THR A 179 15.90 -10.56 -11.45
CA THR A 179 15.13 -10.36 -12.69
C THR A 179 13.63 -10.53 -12.43
N SER A 180 13.24 -11.57 -11.69
CA SER A 180 11.84 -11.85 -11.31
C SER A 180 11.25 -10.68 -10.51
N LEU A 181 11.97 -10.21 -9.47
CA LEU A 181 11.54 -9.06 -8.66
C LEU A 181 11.50 -7.75 -9.46
N GLN A 182 12.45 -7.50 -10.35
CA GLN A 182 12.44 -6.30 -11.20
C GLN A 182 11.23 -6.25 -12.13
N LYS A 183 10.82 -7.39 -12.66
CA LYS A 183 9.61 -7.51 -13.49
C LYS A 183 8.36 -7.20 -12.69
N GLU A 184 8.23 -7.75 -11.48
CA GLU A 184 7.12 -7.43 -10.58
C GLU A 184 7.10 -5.93 -10.23
N VAL A 185 8.24 -5.34 -9.85
CA VAL A 185 8.31 -3.90 -9.55
C VAL A 185 7.92 -3.06 -10.77
N ARG A 186 8.25 -3.48 -11.99
CA ARG A 186 7.80 -2.82 -13.22
C ARG A 186 6.30 -2.97 -13.45
N GLU A 187 5.73 -4.15 -13.22
CA GLU A 187 4.29 -4.40 -13.31
C GLU A 187 3.52 -3.55 -12.29
N GLN A 188 3.95 -3.54 -11.03
CA GLN A 188 3.39 -2.68 -9.98
C GLN A 188 3.58 -1.20 -10.31
N LYS A 189 4.75 -0.80 -10.79
CA LYS A 189 4.99 0.58 -11.24
C LYS A 189 4.05 0.93 -12.39
N ASN A 190 3.77 0.04 -13.33
CA ASN A 190 2.81 0.29 -14.40
C ASN A 190 1.38 0.41 -13.87
N ALA A 191 1.00 -0.36 -12.85
CA ALA A 191 -0.28 -0.24 -12.17
C ALA A 191 -0.41 1.09 -11.39
N LEU A 192 0.68 1.56 -10.78
CA LEU A 192 0.73 2.81 -10.01
C LEU A 192 1.02 4.04 -10.87
N ARG A 193 1.62 3.85 -12.05
CA ARG A 193 1.86 4.90 -13.03
C ARG A 193 0.50 5.28 -13.54
N THR A 194 -0.12 6.26 -12.88
CA THR A 194 -1.19 7.03 -13.47
C THR A 194 -0.61 7.67 -14.74
N PRO A 195 -0.96 7.18 -15.92
CA PRO A 195 -0.54 7.86 -17.14
C PRO A 195 -1.12 9.26 -17.02
N PHE A 196 -0.33 10.29 -17.28
CA PHE A 196 -0.77 11.70 -17.13
C PHE A 196 -2.11 11.97 -17.85
N LEU A 197 -2.43 11.17 -18.86
CA LEU A 197 -3.64 11.24 -19.68
C LEU A 197 -4.73 10.21 -19.29
N GLU A 198 -4.48 9.27 -18.38
CA GLU A 198 -5.43 8.23 -17.91
C GLU A 198 -5.70 8.34 -16.41
N LEU A 199 -5.54 9.53 -15.85
CA LEU A 199 -6.06 9.82 -14.51
C LEU A 199 -7.57 9.55 -14.52
N LYS A 200 -7.96 8.32 -14.12
CA LYS A 200 -9.36 7.94 -13.88
C LYS A 200 -9.98 9.06 -13.06
N HIS A 201 -11.12 9.57 -13.52
CA HIS A 201 -11.82 10.70 -12.94
C HIS A 201 -11.74 10.64 -11.41
N ARG A 202 -10.95 11.55 -10.82
CA ARG A 202 -10.78 11.55 -9.37
C ARG A 202 -12.15 11.80 -8.75
N LYS A 203 -12.41 11.14 -7.62
CA LYS A 203 -13.53 11.42 -6.71
C LYS A 203 -13.75 12.93 -6.58
N ASP A 204 -15.01 13.30 -6.43
CA ASP A 204 -15.47 14.68 -6.29
C ASP A 204 -14.48 15.56 -5.51
N ILE A 205 -14.01 16.61 -6.17
CA ILE A 205 -13.10 17.57 -5.57
C ILE A 205 -13.84 18.27 -4.43
N ASN A 206 -13.33 18.16 -3.21
CA ASN A 206 -13.82 18.93 -2.08
C ASN A 206 -13.38 20.40 -2.24
N ILE A 207 -14.20 21.20 -2.94
CA ILE A 207 -13.93 22.61 -3.25
C ILE A 207 -13.61 23.43 -1.98
N PRO A 208 -14.34 23.30 -0.85
CA PRO A 208 -13.96 23.94 0.40
C PRO A 208 -12.53 23.63 0.86
N ALA A 209 -12.14 22.35 0.89
CA ALA A 209 -10.80 21.95 1.31
C ALA A 209 -9.71 22.51 0.37
N VAL A 210 -9.97 22.50 -0.94
CA VAL A 210 -9.07 23.08 -1.94
C VAL A 210 -8.95 24.60 -1.77
N SER A 211 -10.04 25.29 -1.46
CA SER A 211 -10.08 26.74 -1.25
C SER A 211 -9.23 27.14 -0.06
N VAL A 212 -9.37 26.43 1.07
CA VAL A 212 -8.59 26.67 2.28
C VAL A 212 -7.11 26.43 2.03
N ALA A 213 -6.77 25.30 1.38
CA ALA A 213 -5.39 25.00 1.02
C ALA A 213 -4.78 26.07 0.11
N ALA A 214 -5.51 26.51 -0.92
CA ALA A 214 -5.09 27.54 -1.86
C ALA A 214 -4.90 28.92 -1.18
N ALA A 215 -5.77 29.26 -0.22
CA ALA A 215 -5.66 30.49 0.55
C ALA A 215 -4.39 30.50 1.41
N ILE A 216 -4.13 29.40 2.13
CA ILE A 216 -2.93 29.22 2.97
C ILE A 216 -1.66 29.26 2.10
N GLU A 217 -1.63 28.51 1.01
CA GLU A 217 -0.49 28.49 0.07
C GLU A 217 -0.22 29.89 -0.51
N SER A 218 -1.27 30.59 -0.94
CA SER A 218 -1.14 31.95 -1.49
C SER A 218 -0.62 32.94 -0.44
N TYR A 219 -1.08 32.81 0.80
CA TYR A 219 -0.63 33.63 1.92
C TYR A 219 0.87 33.46 2.19
N TYR A 220 1.33 32.22 2.35
CA TYR A 220 2.74 31.93 2.61
C TYR A 220 3.64 32.30 1.43
N ARG A 221 3.20 32.07 0.19
CA ARG A 221 3.98 32.43 -0.99
C ARG A 221 4.17 33.95 -1.10
N SER A 222 3.14 34.75 -0.80
CA SER A 222 3.25 36.22 -0.81
C SER A 222 4.18 36.73 0.29
N ALA A 223 4.09 36.18 1.52
CA ALA A 223 5.01 36.51 2.60
C ALA A 223 6.47 36.17 2.26
N LEU A 224 6.71 34.98 1.72
CA LEU A 224 8.06 34.54 1.33
C LEU A 224 8.65 35.45 0.25
N ASN A 225 7.86 35.81 -0.77
CA ASN A 225 8.30 36.72 -1.82
C ASN A 225 8.63 38.12 -1.26
N ALA A 226 7.84 38.64 -0.33
CA ALA A 226 8.12 39.92 0.32
C ALA A 226 9.44 39.85 1.12
N MET A 227 9.67 38.77 1.87
CA MET A 227 10.92 38.57 2.62
C MET A 227 12.13 38.42 1.71
N LEU A 228 12.01 37.67 0.62
CA LEU A 228 13.06 37.49 -0.37
C LEU A 228 13.41 38.82 -1.05
N ASN A 229 12.41 39.58 -1.49
CA ASN A 229 12.62 40.89 -2.11
C ASN A 229 13.27 41.87 -1.13
N ALA A 230 12.87 41.86 0.15
CA ALA A 230 13.49 42.70 1.17
C ALA A 230 14.97 42.35 1.40
N ARG A 231 15.33 41.06 1.37
CA ARG A 231 16.72 40.61 1.52
C ARG A 231 17.58 40.86 0.29
N LEU A 232 17.03 40.65 -0.91
CA LEU A 232 17.78 40.76 -2.17
C LEU A 232 17.95 42.20 -2.63
N LEU A 233 16.90 43.02 -2.49
CA LEU A 233 16.88 44.38 -3.04
C LEU A 233 17.10 45.46 -1.97
N GLY A 234 17.13 45.10 -0.68
CA GLY A 234 17.28 46.03 0.44
C GLY A 234 16.09 46.99 0.62
N THR A 235 15.05 46.88 -0.21
CA THR A 235 13.85 47.69 -0.12
C THR A 235 12.90 47.09 0.91
N LYS A 236 12.50 47.89 1.90
CA LYS A 236 11.46 47.50 2.87
C LYS A 236 10.10 47.50 2.18
N ALA A 237 9.76 46.40 1.50
CA ALA A 237 8.40 46.16 1.05
C ALA A 237 7.52 45.78 2.25
N ALA A 238 6.23 46.16 2.21
CA ALA A 238 5.27 45.62 3.15
C ALA A 238 5.28 44.08 3.07
N LEU A 239 5.17 43.40 4.21
CA LEU A 239 5.15 41.93 4.24
C LEU A 239 3.93 41.36 3.48
N PHE A 240 2.89 42.18 3.28
CA PHE A 240 1.58 41.82 2.77
C PHE A 240 0.94 42.91 1.88
N PRO A 241 1.51 43.28 0.72
CA PRO A 241 0.92 44.29 -0.14
C PRO A 241 -0.35 43.74 -0.81
N ASN A 242 -1.49 44.42 -0.64
CA ASN A 242 -2.78 44.11 -1.28
C ASN A 242 -3.27 42.65 -1.11
N MET A 243 -2.97 42.02 0.02
CA MET A 243 -3.36 40.61 0.26
C MET A 243 -4.87 40.36 0.20
N HIS A 244 -5.67 41.36 0.60
CA HIS A 244 -7.13 41.31 0.52
C HIS A 244 -7.65 41.24 -0.93
N VAL A 245 -6.85 41.63 -1.93
CA VAL A 245 -7.17 41.48 -3.36
C VAL A 245 -6.50 40.24 -3.93
N GLN A 246 -5.21 40.04 -3.64
CA GLN A 246 -4.40 38.97 -4.24
C GLN A 246 -4.82 37.56 -3.79
N VAL A 247 -5.13 37.37 -2.50
CA VAL A 247 -5.51 36.04 -2.00
C VAL A 247 -6.86 35.61 -2.55
N PRO A 248 -7.94 36.42 -2.48
CA PRO A 248 -9.21 36.03 -3.10
C PRO A 248 -9.10 35.78 -4.60
N ALA A 249 -8.36 36.64 -5.34
CA ALA A 249 -8.15 36.44 -6.77
C ALA A 249 -7.47 35.09 -7.08
N ARG A 250 -6.43 34.72 -6.32
CA ARG A 250 -5.76 33.42 -6.47
C ARG A 250 -6.65 32.24 -6.07
N VAL A 251 -7.43 32.36 -5.00
CA VAL A 251 -8.37 31.32 -4.58
C VAL A 251 -9.42 31.09 -5.66
N VAL A 252 -10.01 32.16 -6.21
CA VAL A 252 -10.96 32.10 -7.33
C VAL A 252 -10.30 31.48 -8.55
N TYR A 253 -9.06 31.86 -8.89
CA TYR A 253 -8.32 31.29 -10.02
C TYR A 253 -8.06 29.79 -9.84
N ILE A 254 -7.54 29.36 -8.68
CA ILE A 254 -7.22 27.95 -8.41
C ILE A 254 -8.49 27.10 -8.38
N ASN A 255 -9.55 27.60 -7.73
CA ASN A 255 -10.84 26.92 -7.68
C ASN A 255 -11.50 26.89 -9.06
N GLY A 256 -11.42 27.98 -9.82
CA GLY A 256 -11.91 28.06 -11.19
C GLY A 256 -11.20 27.07 -12.10
N PHE A 257 -9.86 27.01 -12.03
CA PHE A 257 -9.05 26.07 -12.79
C PHE A 257 -9.40 24.62 -12.45
N LYS A 258 -9.43 24.27 -11.15
CA LYS A 258 -9.75 22.91 -10.69
C LYS A 258 -11.21 22.55 -10.98
N GLY A 259 -12.14 23.49 -10.82
CA GLY A 259 -13.56 23.32 -11.10
C GLY A 259 -13.82 23.13 -12.58
N MET A 260 -13.22 23.96 -13.44
CA MET A 260 -13.31 23.81 -14.90
C MET A 260 -12.65 22.52 -15.38
N ARG A 261 -11.51 22.13 -14.81
CA ARG A 261 -10.89 20.84 -15.09
C ARG A 261 -11.83 19.69 -14.74
N ALA A 262 -12.43 19.69 -13.54
CA ALA A 262 -13.40 18.69 -13.13
C ALA A 262 -14.67 18.70 -13.99
N PHE A 263 -15.14 19.88 -14.42
CA PHE A 263 -16.28 20.02 -15.31
C PHE A 263 -15.99 19.42 -16.69
N LEU A 264 -14.83 19.72 -17.29
CA LEU A 264 -14.43 19.14 -18.57
C LEU A 264 -14.23 17.63 -18.45
N ASP A 265 -13.61 17.16 -17.37
CA ASP A 265 -13.42 15.72 -17.13
C ASP A 265 -14.77 14.98 -16.96
N ARG A 266 -15.79 15.61 -16.39
CA ARG A 266 -17.13 15.00 -16.25
C ARG A 266 -17.94 14.98 -17.55
N ASN A 267 -17.82 16.03 -18.37
CA ASN A 267 -18.67 16.21 -19.55
C ASN A 267 -18.03 15.71 -20.85
N VAL A 268 -16.70 15.67 -20.94
CA VAL A 268 -15.98 15.22 -22.14
C VAL A 268 -15.52 13.80 -21.93
N ARG A 269 -16.10 12.86 -22.68
CA ARG A 269 -15.68 11.45 -22.71
C ARG A 269 -14.71 11.23 -23.87
N PRO A 270 -13.39 11.12 -23.62
CA PRO A 270 -12.42 11.10 -24.71
C PRO A 270 -12.57 9.89 -25.64
N GLU A 271 -13.09 8.78 -25.13
CA GLU A 271 -13.27 7.52 -25.89
C GLU A 271 -14.33 7.62 -26.99
N GLU A 272 -15.20 8.63 -26.95
CA GLU A 272 -16.24 8.83 -27.96
C GLU A 272 -15.69 9.56 -29.22
N TYR A 273 -14.42 9.98 -29.20
CA TYR A 273 -13.77 10.73 -30.28
C TYR A 273 -12.74 9.89 -31.05
N THR A 274 -12.49 10.24 -32.32
CA THR A 274 -11.51 9.55 -33.19
C THR A 274 -10.08 9.55 -32.63
N TYR A 275 -9.71 10.59 -31.87
CA TYR A 275 -8.36 10.77 -31.31
C TYR A 275 -8.41 11.03 -29.79
N PRO A 276 -8.64 10.00 -28.96
CA PRO A 276 -8.87 10.15 -27.52
C PRO A 276 -7.69 10.80 -26.78
N SER A 277 -6.46 10.50 -27.19
CA SER A 277 -5.24 11.07 -26.59
C SER A 277 -5.15 12.59 -26.78
N VAL A 278 -5.54 13.09 -27.95
CA VAL A 278 -5.54 14.54 -28.25
C VAL A 278 -6.61 15.23 -27.42
N VAL A 279 -7.82 14.66 -27.32
CA VAL A 279 -8.89 15.21 -26.49
C VAL A 279 -8.48 15.26 -25.01
N ARG A 280 -7.87 14.20 -24.48
CA ARG A 280 -7.34 14.19 -23.09
C ARG A 280 -6.29 15.29 -22.87
N ALA A 281 -5.36 15.47 -23.81
CA ALA A 281 -4.36 16.54 -23.73
C ALA A 281 -5.02 17.93 -23.78
N THR A 282 -5.96 18.15 -24.68
CA THR A 282 -6.69 19.43 -24.80
C THR A 282 -7.51 19.72 -23.54
N VAL A 283 -8.21 18.73 -22.98
CA VAL A 283 -8.99 18.89 -21.75
C VAL A 283 -8.06 19.14 -20.55
N ALA A 284 -6.83 18.61 -20.57
CA ALA A 284 -5.83 18.84 -19.53
C ALA A 284 -5.23 20.24 -19.54
N VAL A 285 -4.92 20.78 -20.73
CA VAL A 285 -4.27 22.09 -20.86
C VAL A 285 -5.29 23.23 -21.05
N GLY A 286 -6.49 22.91 -21.55
CA GLY A 286 -7.56 23.87 -21.88
C GLY A 286 -7.94 24.84 -20.75
N PRO A 287 -8.11 24.39 -19.49
CA PRO A 287 -8.37 25.29 -18.38
C PRO A 287 -7.30 26.38 -18.21
N GLY A 288 -6.03 26.08 -18.49
CA GLY A 288 -4.93 27.03 -18.38
C GLY A 288 -4.99 28.10 -19.47
N PHE A 289 -5.29 27.70 -20.71
CA PHE A 289 -5.47 28.65 -21.81
C PHE A 289 -6.68 29.56 -21.60
N LEU A 290 -7.80 29.03 -21.11
CA LEU A 290 -9.03 29.80 -20.90
C LEU A 290 -8.92 30.81 -19.75
N MET A 291 -8.18 30.48 -18.68
CA MET A 291 -8.05 31.37 -17.51
C MET A 291 -6.82 32.29 -17.55
N ASN A 292 -5.93 32.12 -18.53
CA ASN A 292 -4.75 32.96 -18.70
C ASN A 292 -5.01 34.48 -18.68
N PRO A 293 -6.09 35.04 -19.27
CA PRO A 293 -6.28 36.50 -19.30
C PRO A 293 -6.64 37.12 -17.94
N ILE A 294 -6.85 36.33 -16.88
CA ILE A 294 -7.12 36.85 -15.52
C ILE A 294 -5.82 37.02 -14.70
N SER A 295 -4.67 36.54 -15.22
CA SER A 295 -3.38 36.53 -14.52
C SER A 295 -2.42 37.67 -14.93
N SER A 296 -2.82 38.53 -15.87
CA SER A 296 -1.99 39.66 -16.36
C SER A 296 -2.29 40.94 -15.61
#